data_AF-A0A936IN47-F1
#
_entry.id   AF-A0A936IN47-F1
#
_cell.length_a   1.000
_cell.length_b   1.000
_cell.length_c   1.000
_cell.angle_alpha   90.00
_cell.angle_beta   90.00
_cell.angle_gamma   90.00
#
_symmetry.space_group_name_H-M   'P 1'
#
loop_
_entity.id
_entity.type
_entity.pdbx_description
1 polymer ?
#
loop_
_entity_poly.entity_id
_entity_poly.type
_entity_poly.pdbx_seq_one_letter_code
_entity_poly.pdbx_strand_id
1 'polypeptide(L)'
;MAEEQQQQAREGRPPREGRGGDRENRGGDRWGKRGDRPGGRPEGPPEIDLDRLIADSLYLDNQAHAVVSRMRDMDSGTKSQLRRLYNAVRRACRAPESDRQHEFVMLRARLAYTIARHSLRSLDQLEKLLLQVTRKNDARGYERFKDLFEAIIAYNE
;
A
#
# COMPACT_ATOMS: atom_id res chain seq x y z
N MET A 1 -11.89 -59.28 46.96
CA MET A 1 -11.61 -60.06 45.74
C MET A 1 -11.55 -59.03 44.60
N ALA A 2 -10.51 -58.21 44.50
CA ALA A 2 -9.17 -58.49 43.93
C ALA A 2 -9.26 -58.88 42.44
N GLU A 3 -8.99 -57.91 41.55
CA GLU A 3 -7.92 -57.94 40.50
C GLU A 3 -8.61 -58.18 39.13
N GLU A 4 -8.29 -57.58 37.98
CA GLU A 4 -7.09 -56.91 37.47
C GLU A 4 -7.41 -56.26 36.10
N GLN A 5 -6.57 -55.30 35.68
CA GLN A 5 -6.26 -54.89 34.29
C GLN A 5 -7.34 -54.18 33.44
N GLN A 6 -7.08 -53.27 32.50
CA GLN A 6 -5.98 -52.35 32.13
C GLN A 6 -6.50 -51.66 30.85
N GLN A 7 -6.43 -50.32 30.75
CA GLN A 7 -5.92 -49.57 29.57
C GLN A 7 -6.45 -48.12 29.45
N GLN A 8 -5.49 -47.22 29.70
CA GLN A 8 -5.11 -46.06 28.89
C GLN A 8 -5.89 -44.73 28.91
N ALA A 9 -5.04 -43.72 29.10
CA ALA A 9 -5.08 -42.35 28.61
C ALA A 9 -5.86 -41.32 29.45
N ARG A 10 -5.12 -40.57 30.28
CA ARG A 10 -4.90 -39.12 30.07
C ARG A 10 -4.06 -38.46 31.17
N GLU A 11 -3.24 -37.52 30.68
CA GLU A 11 -2.93 -36.21 31.28
C GLU A 11 -1.99 -36.10 32.49
N GLY A 12 -1.00 -35.19 32.35
CA GLY A 12 -0.68 -34.23 33.42
C GLY A 12 0.77 -34.18 33.92
N ARG A 13 1.58 -33.28 33.31
CA ARG A 13 2.71 -32.46 33.86
C ARG A 13 3.72 -33.07 34.86
N PRO A 14 5.03 -32.79 34.65
CA PRO A 14 5.96 -32.57 35.75
C PRO A 14 6.24 -31.07 36.00
N PRO A 15 6.48 -30.64 37.25
CA PRO A 15 6.99 -29.31 37.58
C PRO A 15 8.52 -29.32 37.56
N ARG A 16 9.16 -28.19 37.24
CA ARG A 16 10.59 -27.99 37.55
C ARG A 16 10.85 -26.55 37.96
N GLU A 17 10.84 -26.33 39.27
CA GLU A 17 11.54 -25.22 39.89
C GLU A 17 13.06 -25.44 39.77
N GLY A 18 13.80 -24.34 39.67
CA GLY A 18 15.25 -24.34 39.87
C GLY A 18 16.00 -23.49 38.86
N ARG A 19 16.00 -22.17 39.06
CA ARG A 19 17.22 -21.40 38.80
C ARG A 19 17.28 -20.17 39.70
N GLY A 20 18.01 -20.34 40.79
CA GLY A 20 18.53 -19.25 41.60
C GLY A 20 19.36 -18.29 40.74
N GLY A 21 19.29 -17.02 41.10
CA GLY A 21 19.92 -15.93 40.38
C GLY A 21 21.41 -15.82 40.65
N ASP A 22 22.03 -14.93 39.89
CA ASP A 22 23.19 -14.19 40.36
C ASP A 22 23.13 -12.77 39.78
N ARG A 23 23.19 -11.81 40.69
CA ARG A 23 23.32 -10.39 40.42
C ARG A 23 24.79 -10.12 40.13
N GLU A 24 25.11 -9.45 39.03
CA GLU A 24 26.31 -8.63 38.96
C GLU A 24 26.14 -7.49 37.95
N ASN A 25 25.77 -6.33 38.51
CA ASN A 25 26.44 -5.05 38.32
C ASN A 25 27.08 -4.78 36.95
N ARG A 26 26.41 -3.98 36.11
CA ARG A 26 27.12 -2.94 35.33
C ARG A 26 26.22 -1.72 35.17
N GLY A 27 26.67 -0.62 35.75
CA GLY A 27 26.13 0.74 35.57
C GLY A 27 25.81 1.01 34.10
N GLY A 28 24.77 1.78 33.79
CA GLY A 28 24.55 3.11 34.33
C GLY A 28 24.98 4.08 33.25
N ASP A 29 24.12 4.29 32.25
CA ASP A 29 24.19 5.41 31.31
C ASP A 29 22.79 5.53 30.69
N ARG A 30 22.02 6.51 31.17
CA ARG A 30 21.89 7.80 30.48
C ARG A 30 20.94 7.66 29.29
N TRP A 31 19.70 8.09 29.55
CA TRP A 31 18.83 8.79 28.62
C TRP A 31 19.60 9.29 27.38
N GLY A 32 19.57 8.50 26.32
CA GLY A 32 20.34 8.70 25.10
C GLY A 32 19.45 8.41 23.91
N LYS A 33 19.04 9.48 23.23
CA LYS A 33 18.50 9.51 21.87
C LYS A 33 17.18 8.78 21.62
N ARG A 34 16.11 9.47 22.04
CA ARG A 34 14.99 9.74 21.14
C ARG A 34 15.52 10.57 19.97
N GLY A 35 15.93 9.91 18.90
CA GLY A 35 16.44 10.59 17.71
C GLY A 35 17.33 9.70 16.89
N ASP A 36 16.71 8.87 16.06
CA ASP A 36 17.14 8.59 14.69
C ASP A 36 16.02 7.75 14.05
N ARG A 37 14.98 8.45 13.57
CA ARG A 37 14.23 7.99 12.42
C ARG A 37 14.99 8.55 11.23
N PRO A 38 15.85 7.77 10.54
CA PRO A 38 16.12 8.11 9.16
C PRO A 38 14.81 7.84 8.43
N GLY A 39 14.07 8.90 8.14
CA GLY A 39 13.14 8.94 7.02
C GLY A 39 13.91 8.78 5.72
N GLY A 40 14.61 7.65 5.58
CA GLY A 40 15.34 7.24 4.41
C GLY A 40 14.40 6.57 3.42
N ARG A 41 13.48 7.35 2.86
CA ARG A 41 12.98 7.06 1.52
C ARG A 41 12.96 8.32 0.63
N PRO A 42 14.10 9.01 0.42
CA PRO A 42 14.43 9.52 -0.89
C PRO A 42 15.12 8.38 -1.66
N GLU A 43 14.70 7.90 -2.83
CA GLU A 43 13.89 8.47 -3.90
C GLU A 43 12.86 7.42 -4.30
N GLY A 44 11.57 7.75 -4.18
CA GLY A 44 10.60 7.08 -5.04
C GLY A 44 10.84 7.54 -6.48
N PRO A 45 10.43 6.74 -7.49
CA PRO A 45 10.32 7.22 -8.87
C PRO A 45 9.68 8.62 -8.89
N PRO A 46 10.08 9.52 -9.81
CA PRO A 46 9.65 10.91 -9.82
C PRO A 46 8.15 10.97 -9.57
N GLU A 47 7.76 11.74 -8.54
CA GLU A 47 6.37 11.86 -8.16
C GLU A 47 5.64 12.59 -9.30
N ILE A 48 4.53 12.02 -9.74
CA ILE A 48 3.70 12.67 -10.74
C ILE A 48 3.15 13.95 -10.08
N ASP A 49 3.43 15.09 -10.70
CA ASP A 49 2.98 16.40 -10.22
C ASP A 49 1.53 16.62 -10.68
N LEU A 50 0.59 16.66 -9.72
CA LEU A 50 -0.82 16.85 -10.00
C LEU A 50 -1.11 18.18 -10.70
N ASP A 51 -0.42 19.26 -10.34
CA ASP A 51 -0.69 20.58 -10.91
C ASP A 51 -0.24 20.65 -12.37
N ARG A 52 0.91 20.05 -12.69
CA ARG A 52 1.35 19.89 -14.08
C ARG A 52 0.43 18.99 -14.87
N LEU A 53 -0.06 17.91 -14.26
CA LEU A 53 -1.00 16.99 -14.92
C LEU A 53 -2.35 17.66 -15.22
N ILE A 54 -2.78 18.61 -14.38
CA ILE A 54 -3.97 19.43 -14.64
C ILE A 54 -3.73 20.47 -15.73
N ALA A 55 -2.52 21.03 -15.83
CA ALA A 55 -2.19 22.13 -16.73
C ALA A 55 -1.74 21.68 -18.13
N ASP A 56 -1.02 20.57 -18.24
CA ASP A 56 -0.35 20.13 -19.46
C ASP A 56 -0.79 18.71 -19.88
N SER A 57 -1.45 18.64 -21.04
CA SER A 57 -1.93 17.37 -21.62
C SER A 57 -0.79 16.51 -22.15
N LEU A 58 0.30 17.10 -22.63
CA LEU A 58 1.48 16.36 -23.09
C LEU A 58 2.22 15.75 -21.91
N TYR A 59 2.28 16.44 -20.77
CA TYR A 59 2.81 15.86 -19.54
C TYR A 59 2.01 14.64 -19.10
N LEU A 60 0.67 14.70 -19.11
CA LEU A 60 -0.20 13.57 -18.78
C LEU A 60 0.11 12.36 -19.67
N ASP A 61 0.21 12.57 -20.97
CA ASP A 61 0.46 11.50 -21.94
C ASP A 61 1.84 10.83 -21.72
N ASN A 62 2.87 11.65 -21.53
CA ASN A 62 4.22 11.17 -21.23
C ASN A 62 4.26 10.37 -19.91
N GLN A 63 3.51 10.80 -18.89
CA GLN A 63 3.42 10.04 -17.64
C GLN A 63 2.68 8.71 -17.80
N ALA A 64 1.61 8.68 -18.62
CA ALA A 64 0.91 7.44 -18.92
C ALA A 64 1.85 6.42 -19.59
N HIS A 65 2.61 6.85 -20.60
CA HIS A 65 3.64 6.02 -21.22
C HIS A 65 4.70 5.54 -20.22
N ALA A 66 5.23 6.43 -19.38
CA ALA A 66 6.24 6.06 -18.40
C ALA A 66 5.75 5.03 -17.38
N VAL A 67 4.49 5.12 -16.95
CA VAL A 67 3.87 4.13 -16.06
C VAL A 67 3.72 2.78 -16.77
N VAL A 68 3.22 2.76 -18.01
CA VAL A 68 3.05 1.52 -18.78
C VAL A 68 4.38 0.83 -19.06
N SER A 69 5.43 1.57 -19.43
CA SER A 69 6.76 1.00 -19.61
C SER A 69 7.26 0.31 -18.33
N ARG A 70 7.16 0.98 -17.17
CA ARG A 70 7.52 0.38 -15.87
C ARG A 70 6.69 -0.86 -15.53
N MET A 71 5.40 -0.86 -15.87
CA MET A 71 4.53 -2.02 -15.65
C MET A 71 4.94 -3.22 -16.49
N ARG A 72 5.34 -3.01 -17.74
CA ARG A 72 5.81 -4.10 -18.63
C ARG A 72 7.08 -4.75 -18.07
N ASP A 73 7.98 -3.96 -17.49
CA ASP A 73 9.26 -4.45 -16.98
C ASP A 73 9.16 -5.12 -15.60
N MET A 74 8.19 -4.72 -14.76
CA MET A 74 8.10 -5.19 -13.37
C MET A 74 6.91 -6.11 -13.07
N ASP A 75 5.78 -5.95 -13.76
CA ASP A 75 4.46 -6.37 -13.29
C ASP A 75 3.63 -7.07 -14.39
N SER A 76 4.23 -8.06 -15.08
CA SER A 76 3.70 -8.74 -16.29
C SER A 76 2.37 -9.51 -16.10
N GLY A 77 1.86 -9.66 -14.88
CA GLY A 77 0.64 -10.43 -14.55
C GLY A 77 -0.62 -9.61 -14.23
N THR A 78 -0.66 -8.32 -14.53
CA THR A 78 -1.51 -7.38 -13.75
C THR A 78 -2.63 -6.69 -14.54
N LYS A 79 -2.80 -7.01 -15.84
CA LYS A 79 -3.84 -6.42 -16.71
C LYS A 79 -5.24 -6.49 -16.11
N SER A 80 -5.60 -7.61 -15.46
CA SER A 80 -6.91 -7.80 -14.83
C SER A 80 -7.11 -6.91 -13.59
N GLN A 81 -6.06 -6.71 -12.79
CA GLN A 81 -6.10 -5.84 -11.61
C GLN A 81 -6.16 -4.37 -12.02
N LEU A 82 -5.38 -3.97 -13.02
CA LEU A 82 -5.41 -2.63 -13.59
C LEU A 82 -6.82 -2.30 -14.13
N ARG A 83 -7.45 -3.24 -14.87
CA ARG A 83 -8.81 -3.06 -15.38
C ARG A 83 -9.84 -2.91 -14.26
N ARG A 84 -9.74 -3.71 -13.19
CA ARG A 84 -10.61 -3.59 -12.01
C ARG A 84 -10.43 -2.23 -11.32
N LEU A 85 -9.20 -1.78 -11.18
CA LEU A 85 -8.87 -0.47 -10.60
C LEU A 85 -9.45 0.67 -11.46
N TYR A 86 -9.25 0.63 -12.78
CA TYR A 86 -9.84 1.61 -13.72
C TYR A 86 -11.36 1.69 -13.57
N ASN A 87 -12.05 0.55 -13.54
CA ASN A 87 -13.50 0.54 -13.35
C ASN A 87 -13.92 1.15 -12.01
N ALA A 88 -13.11 0.98 -10.96
CA ALA A 88 -13.36 1.59 -9.66
C ALA A 88 -13.15 3.11 -9.68
N VAL A 89 -12.08 3.61 -10.33
CA VAL A 89 -11.81 5.05 -10.54
C VAL A 89 -12.93 5.70 -11.36
N ARG A 90 -13.35 5.06 -12.45
CA ARG A 90 -14.44 5.52 -13.31
C ARG A 90 -15.77 5.63 -12.54
N ARG A 91 -16.05 4.70 -11.64
CA ARG A 91 -17.23 4.77 -10.76
C ARG A 91 -17.14 5.92 -9.75
N ALA A 92 -15.99 6.11 -9.11
CA ALA A 92 -15.81 7.20 -8.14
C ALA A 92 -15.92 8.59 -8.80
N CYS A 93 -15.50 8.76 -10.06
CA CYS A 93 -15.69 10.02 -10.77
C CYS A 93 -17.16 10.34 -11.07
N ARG A 94 -18.01 9.31 -11.20
CA ARG A 94 -19.45 9.47 -11.42
C ARG A 94 -20.23 9.72 -10.13
N ALA A 95 -19.59 9.57 -8.97
CA ALA A 95 -20.23 9.89 -7.70
C ALA A 95 -20.57 11.39 -7.63
N PRO A 96 -21.62 11.76 -6.88
CA PRO A 96 -21.90 13.14 -6.55
C PRO A 96 -20.66 13.85 -6.00
N GLU A 97 -20.53 15.15 -6.25
CA GLU A 97 -19.37 15.92 -5.83
C GLU A 97 -19.13 15.86 -4.31
N SER A 98 -20.21 15.81 -3.52
CA SER A 98 -20.16 15.64 -2.06
C SER A 98 -19.48 14.35 -1.61
N ASP A 99 -19.65 13.27 -2.37
CA ASP A 99 -19.20 11.92 -2.00
C ASP A 99 -17.91 11.54 -2.72
N ARG A 100 -17.52 12.30 -3.75
CA ARG A 100 -16.38 12.02 -4.61
C ARG A 100 -15.08 11.92 -3.80
N GLN A 101 -14.86 12.83 -2.86
CA GLN A 101 -13.68 12.77 -1.99
C GLN A 101 -13.65 11.46 -1.18
N HIS A 102 -14.78 11.09 -0.57
CA HIS A 102 -14.89 9.86 0.22
C HIS A 102 -14.60 8.63 -0.64
N GLU A 103 -15.21 8.54 -1.82
CA GLU A 103 -14.98 7.43 -2.76
C GLU A 103 -13.51 7.31 -3.18
N PHE A 104 -12.84 8.43 -3.43
CA PHE A 104 -11.42 8.44 -3.77
C PHE A 104 -10.51 8.06 -2.58
N VAL A 105 -10.88 8.44 -1.35
CA VAL A 105 -10.18 7.98 -0.13
C VAL A 105 -10.34 6.47 0.03
N MET A 106 -11.54 5.92 -0.22
CA MET A 106 -11.76 4.48 -0.20
C MET A 106 -11.01 3.76 -1.32
N LEU A 107 -10.93 4.34 -2.52
CA LEU A 107 -10.11 3.82 -3.62
C LEU A 107 -8.63 3.73 -3.23
N ARG A 108 -8.11 4.74 -2.51
CA ARG A 108 -6.72 4.74 -2.06
C ARG A 108 -6.42 3.57 -1.14
N ALA A 109 -7.30 3.30 -0.17
CA ALA A 109 -7.14 2.15 0.72
C ALA A 109 -7.15 0.81 -0.05
N ARG A 110 -8.08 0.67 -1.02
CA ARG A 110 -8.14 -0.53 -1.88
C ARG A 110 -6.89 -0.68 -2.74
N LEU A 111 -6.37 0.41 -3.30
CA LEU A 111 -5.16 0.44 -4.11
C LEU A 111 -3.94 0.02 -3.28
N ALA A 112 -3.74 0.63 -2.11
CA ALA A 112 -2.65 0.29 -1.19
C ALA A 112 -2.67 -1.19 -0.80
N TYR A 113 -3.86 -1.72 -0.46
CA TYR A 113 -4.03 -3.15 -0.18
C TYR A 113 -3.64 -4.01 -1.39
N THR A 114 -4.06 -3.64 -2.60
CA THR A 114 -3.76 -4.38 -3.83
C THR A 114 -2.27 -4.38 -4.14
N ILE A 115 -1.61 -3.23 -4.00
CA ILE A 115 -0.16 -3.07 -4.18
C ILE A 115 0.59 -3.99 -3.23
N ALA A 116 0.25 -3.95 -1.94
CA ALA A 116 0.89 -4.79 -0.93
C ALA A 116 0.62 -6.29 -1.16
N ARG A 117 -0.61 -6.65 -1.52
CA ARG A 117 -1.07 -8.04 -1.71
C ARG A 117 -0.40 -8.71 -2.90
N HIS A 118 -0.19 -7.95 -3.98
CA HIS A 118 0.25 -8.47 -5.27
C HIS A 118 1.65 -7.97 -5.69
N SER A 119 2.34 -7.26 -4.80
CA SER A 119 3.68 -6.70 -5.05
C SER A 119 3.76 -5.76 -6.27
N LEU A 120 2.71 -4.97 -6.52
CA LEU A 120 2.57 -4.11 -7.71
C LEU A 120 3.35 -2.79 -7.58
N ARG A 121 4.68 -2.88 -7.51
CA ARG A 121 5.56 -1.73 -7.24
C ARG A 121 5.43 -0.64 -8.30
N SER A 122 5.07 -0.96 -9.54
CA SER A 122 4.85 0.03 -10.60
C SER A 122 3.73 1.02 -10.29
N LEU A 123 2.78 0.64 -9.44
CA LEU A 123 1.62 1.46 -9.10
C LEU A 123 1.86 2.38 -7.88
N ASP A 124 3.03 2.29 -7.23
CA ASP A 124 3.39 3.15 -6.08
C ASP A 124 3.25 4.65 -6.44
N GLN A 125 3.55 5.03 -7.69
CA GLN A 125 3.36 6.41 -8.16
C GLN A 125 1.89 6.80 -8.29
N LEU A 126 1.02 5.88 -8.72
CA LEU A 126 -0.41 6.14 -8.83
C LEU A 126 -1.05 6.26 -7.43
N GLU A 127 -0.56 5.50 -6.45
CA GLU A 127 -0.98 5.66 -5.05
C GLU A 127 -0.62 7.04 -4.51
N LYS A 128 0.62 7.51 -4.76
CA LYS A 128 1.06 8.85 -4.37
C LYS A 128 0.28 9.96 -5.07
N LEU A 129 0.02 9.83 -6.36
CA LEU A 129 -0.80 10.78 -7.10
C LEU A 129 -2.23 10.83 -6.54
N LEU A 130 -2.81 9.67 -6.23
CA LEU A 130 -4.14 9.58 -5.62
C LEU A 130 -4.19 10.25 -4.23
N LEU A 131 -3.09 10.21 -3.47
CA LEU A 131 -2.93 10.98 -2.24
C LEU A 131 -2.94 12.50 -2.51
N GLN A 132 -2.23 12.97 -3.54
CA GLN A 132 -2.26 14.39 -3.93
C GLN A 132 -3.68 14.83 -4.33
N VAL A 133 -4.36 14.03 -5.15
CA VAL A 133 -5.73 14.30 -5.63
C VAL A 133 -6.71 14.43 -4.46
N THR A 134 -6.68 13.48 -3.51
CA THR A 134 -7.56 13.51 -2.33
C THR A 134 -7.23 14.62 -1.33
N ARG A 135 -5.96 15.04 -1.24
CA ARG A 135 -5.54 16.17 -0.40
C ARG A 135 -5.97 17.52 -0.98
N LYS A 136 -5.79 17.71 -2.29
CA LYS A 136 -6.19 18.94 -2.98
C LYS A 136 -7.72 19.07 -3.06
N ASN A 137 -8.42 17.95 -3.18
CA ASN A 137 -9.87 17.87 -3.26
C ASN A 137 -10.47 18.81 -4.34
N ASP A 138 -9.86 18.78 -5.52
CA ASP A 138 -10.27 19.60 -6.67
C ASP A 138 -10.93 18.71 -7.73
N ALA A 139 -12.10 19.13 -8.22
CA ALA A 139 -12.84 18.47 -9.30
C ALA A 139 -11.95 18.18 -10.51
N ARG A 140 -11.10 19.14 -10.91
CA ARG A 140 -10.18 18.97 -12.03
C ARG A 140 -9.14 17.89 -11.76
N GLY A 141 -8.68 17.77 -10.52
CA GLY A 141 -7.73 16.73 -10.12
C GLY A 141 -8.32 15.32 -10.23
N TYR A 142 -9.59 15.15 -9.85
CA TYR A 142 -10.30 13.88 -9.99
C TYR A 142 -10.47 13.46 -11.46
N GLU A 143 -10.89 14.40 -12.32
CA GLU A 143 -11.03 14.15 -13.76
C GLU A 143 -9.70 13.83 -14.41
N ARG A 144 -8.65 14.58 -14.09
CA ARG A 144 -7.33 14.40 -14.66
C ARG A 144 -6.67 13.10 -14.22
N PHE A 145 -6.91 12.67 -12.99
CA PHE A 145 -6.51 11.34 -12.54
C PHE A 145 -7.21 10.23 -13.33
N LYS A 146 -8.50 10.37 -13.64
CA LYS A 146 -9.24 9.45 -14.50
C LYS A 146 -8.65 9.42 -15.91
N ASP A 147 -8.38 10.58 -16.49
CA ASP A 147 -7.82 10.70 -17.86
C ASP A 147 -6.45 10.01 -17.96
N LEU A 148 -5.57 10.21 -16.96
CA LEU A 148 -4.30 9.49 -16.87
C LEU A 148 -4.51 7.96 -16.86
N PHE A 149 -5.45 7.48 -16.04
CA PHE A 149 -5.77 6.06 -15.95
C PHE A 149 -6.34 5.49 -17.26
N GLU A 150 -7.11 6.29 -17.98
CA GLU A 150 -7.66 5.94 -19.30
C GLU A 150 -6.54 5.81 -20.34
N ALA A 151 -5.58 6.75 -20.35
CA ALA A 151 -4.40 6.68 -21.21
C ALA A 151 -3.50 5.47 -20.89
N ILE A 152 -3.25 5.18 -19.60
CA ILE A 152 -2.48 4.00 -19.16
C ILE A 152 -3.11 2.71 -19.69
N ILE A 153 -4.45 2.60 -19.60
CA ILE A 153 -5.18 1.45 -20.13
C ILE A 153 -5.03 1.36 -21.64
N ALA A 154 -5.20 2.47 -22.37
CA ALA A 154 -5.09 2.50 -23.82
C ALA A 154 -3.70 2.05 -24.33
N TYR A 155 -2.62 2.44 -23.64
CA TYR A 155 -1.26 2.03 -24.00
C TYR A 155 -0.87 0.61 -23.56
N ASN A 156 -1.67 -0.01 -22.69
CA ASN A 156 -1.44 -1.36 -22.18
C ASN A 156 -2.34 -2.43 -22.83
N GLU A 157 -3.25 -2.06 -23.72
CA GLU A 157 -3.94 -3.01 -24.61
C GLU A 157 -2.93 -3.68 -25.55
#